data_AF-B1XQ92-F1
#
_entry.id   AF-B1XQ92-F1
#
_cell.length_a   1.000
_cell.length_b   1.000
_cell.length_c   1.000
_cell.angle_alpha   90.00
_cell.angle_beta   90.00
_cell.angle_gamma   90.00
#
_symmetry.space_group_name_H-M   'P 1'
#
loop_
_entity.id
_entity.type
_entity.pdbx_description
1 polymer ?
#
loop_
_entity_poly.entity_id
_entity_poly.type
_entity_poly.pdbx_seq_one_letter_code
_entity_poly.pdbx_strand_id
1 'polypeptide(L)'
;MGVWLDDRAYISSKIRIYYSKENILYFENTYTDGSSGVKEMISKPMENGNLRIEDKDGNDFGEYFIINEQSQLEFWSENGNFYTAKSI
;
A
#
# COMPACT_ATOMS: atom_id res chain seq x y z
N MET A 1 -5.93 -1.56 -8.54
CA MET A 1 -4.65 -0.82 -8.76
C MET A 1 -4.95 0.65 -8.70
N GLY A 2 -4.06 1.47 -8.13
CA GLY A 2 -4.35 2.88 -7.87
C GLY A 2 -3.10 3.69 -7.50
N VAL A 3 -3.35 4.97 -7.25
CA VAL A 3 -2.36 5.95 -6.79
C VAL A 3 -2.95 6.66 -5.59
N TRP A 4 -2.15 6.83 -4.54
CA TRP A 4 -2.54 7.50 -3.30
C TRP A 4 -1.49 8.51 -2.87
N LEU A 5 -1.92 9.47 -2.07
CA LEU A 5 -1.04 10.42 -1.39
C LEU A 5 -0.95 10.06 0.09
N ASP A 6 0.28 9.80 0.55
CA ASP A 6 0.63 9.77 1.97
C ASP A 6 1.00 11.18 2.40
N ASP A 7 0.06 11.87 3.02
CA ASP A 7 0.16 13.26 3.47
C ASP A 7 0.61 13.40 4.93
N ARG A 8 1.09 12.32 5.55
CA ARG A 8 1.65 12.37 6.90
C ARG A 8 2.81 13.35 6.95
N ALA A 9 2.84 14.15 8.02
CA ALA A 9 3.88 15.14 8.24
C ALA A 9 5.28 14.50 8.12
N TYR A 10 6.19 15.17 7.41
CA TYR A 10 7.58 14.74 7.16
C TYR A 10 7.77 13.53 6.24
N ILE A 11 6.71 12.89 5.74
CA ILE A 11 6.80 11.79 4.77
C ILE A 11 6.47 12.31 3.38
N SER A 12 5.27 12.88 3.21
CA SER A 12 4.73 13.39 1.94
C SER A 12 5.15 12.57 0.72
N SER A 13 4.53 11.40 0.50
CA SER A 13 4.91 10.51 -0.61
C SER A 13 3.74 10.14 -1.51
N LYS A 14 4.02 9.97 -2.80
CA LYS A 14 3.09 9.38 -3.75
C LYS A 14 3.27 7.88 -3.74
N ILE A 15 2.19 7.15 -3.48
CA ILE A 15 2.18 5.69 -3.46
C ILE A 15 1.44 5.19 -4.69
N ARG A 16 1.99 4.18 -5.35
CA ARG A 16 1.36 3.51 -6.49
C ARG A 16 1.39 2.00 -6.27
N ILE A 17 0.24 1.36 -6.46
CA ILE A 17 0.12 -0.11 -6.40
C ILE A 17 -0.40 -0.61 -7.74
N TYR A 18 0.39 -1.46 -8.40
CA TYR A 18 0.09 -1.95 -9.74
C TYR A 18 0.60 -3.37 -9.98
N TYR A 19 -0.05 -4.09 -10.89
CA TYR A 19 0.42 -5.35 -11.43
C TYR A 19 1.30 -5.10 -12.66
N SER A 20 2.42 -5.82 -12.76
CA SER A 20 3.21 -5.88 -13.99
C SER A 20 2.52 -6.72 -15.07
N LYS A 21 3.12 -6.75 -16.26
CA LYS A 21 2.67 -7.62 -17.37
C LYS A 21 2.75 -9.11 -17.02
N GLU A 22 3.60 -9.48 -16.07
CA GLU A 22 3.78 -10.84 -15.57
C GLU A 22 2.88 -11.14 -14.35
N ASN A 23 1.91 -10.26 -14.07
CA ASN A 23 0.97 -10.38 -12.96
C ASN A 23 1.63 -10.36 -11.56
N ILE A 24 2.76 -9.67 -11.43
CA ILE A 24 3.44 -9.43 -10.15
C ILE A 24 2.95 -8.10 -9.58
N LEU A 25 2.54 -8.09 -8.32
CA LEU A 25 2.08 -6.88 -7.65
C LEU A 25 3.26 -6.09 -7.11
N TYR A 26 3.31 -4.80 -7.41
CA TYR A 26 4.32 -3.87 -6.96
C TYR A 26 3.72 -2.76 -6.10
N PHE A 27 4.44 -2.37 -5.06
CA PHE A 27 4.24 -1.15 -4.29
C PHE A 27 5.41 -0.21 -4.60
N GLU A 28 5.11 0.96 -5.14
CA GLU A 28 6.07 2.01 -5.47
C GLU A 28 5.77 3.25 -4.63
N ASN A 29 6.80 3.82 -4.01
CA ASN A 29 6.72 5.09 -3.30
C ASN A 29 7.68 6.11 -3.93
N THR A 30 7.23 7.34 -4.10
CA THR A 30 8.06 8.45 -4.59
C THR A 30 7.93 9.63 -3.64
N TYR A 31 9.06 10.10 -3.12
CA TYR A 31 9.15 11.23 -2.19
C TYR A 31 9.37 12.55 -2.93
N THR A 32 9.14 13.67 -2.23
CA THR A 32 9.28 15.02 -2.80
C THR A 32 10.70 15.37 -3.22
N ASP A 33 11.71 14.73 -2.64
CA ASP A 33 13.11 14.89 -3.03
C ASP A 33 13.50 14.10 -4.29
N GLY A 34 12.54 13.36 -4.87
CA GLY A 34 12.73 12.52 -6.05
C GLY A 34 13.24 11.11 -5.74
N SER A 35 13.57 10.79 -4.48
CA SER A 35 13.91 9.43 -4.09
C SER A 35 12.68 8.53 -4.21
N SER A 36 12.91 7.25 -4.51
CA SER A 36 11.84 6.27 -4.68
C SER A 36 12.25 4.88 -4.23
N GLY A 37 11.25 4.07 -3.90
CA GLY A 37 11.39 2.65 -3.59
C GLY A 37 10.33 1.85 -4.33
N VAL A 38 10.67 0.60 -4.67
CA VAL A 38 9.76 -0.36 -5.28
C VAL A 38 9.91 -1.69 -4.57
N LYS A 39 8.79 -2.31 -4.20
CA LYS A 39 8.74 -3.62 -3.55
C LYS A 39 7.75 -4.54 -4.22
N GLU A 40 8.05 -5.83 -4.24
CA GLU A 40 7.08 -6.86 -4.61
C GLU A 40 6.16 -7.17 -3.44
N MET A 41 4.87 -7.31 -3.75
CA MET A 41 3.84 -7.57 -2.77
C MET A 41 3.08 -8.84 -3.13
N ILE A 42 2.39 -9.39 -2.14
CA ILE A 42 1.36 -10.41 -2.32
C ILE A 42 0.00 -9.82 -1.95
N SER A 43 -1.04 -10.23 -2.66
CA SER A 43 -2.42 -9.81 -2.38
C SER A 43 -3.29 -10.99 -1.98
N LYS A 44 -4.13 -10.79 -0.96
CA LYS A 44 -5.09 -11.77 -0.45
C LYS A 44 -6.49 -11.12 -0.40
N PRO A 45 -7.45 -11.57 -1.23
CA PRO A 45 -8.83 -11.12 -1.14
C PRO A 45 -9.41 -11.45 0.23
N MET A 46 -10.23 -10.54 0.77
CA MET A 46 -10.95 -10.71 2.02
C MET A 46 -12.44 -10.95 1.75
N GLU A 47 -13.13 -11.61 2.67
CA GLU A 47 -14.57 -11.94 2.52
C GLU A 47 -15.46 -10.70 2.36
N ASN A 48 -15.03 -9.55 2.88
CA ASN A 48 -15.74 -8.28 2.83
C ASN A 48 -15.44 -7.44 1.58
N GLY A 49 -14.86 -8.04 0.53
CA GLY A 49 -14.53 -7.33 -0.72
C GLY A 49 -13.23 -6.53 -0.68
N ASN A 50 -12.61 -6.38 0.49
CA ASN A 50 -11.31 -5.71 0.62
C ASN A 50 -10.17 -6.56 0.04
N LEU A 51 -9.06 -5.91 -0.30
CA LEU A 51 -7.83 -6.56 -0.72
C LEU A 51 -6.72 -6.28 0.28
N ARG A 52 -6.27 -7.31 1.01
CA ARG A 52 -5.10 -7.23 1.87
C ARG A 52 -3.83 -7.36 1.03
N ILE A 53 -2.85 -6.51 1.29
CA ILE A 53 -1.57 -6.46 0.60
C ILE A 53 -0.45 -6.55 1.63
N GLU A 54 0.50 -7.45 1.39
CA GLU A 54 1.62 -7.73 2.29
C GLU A 54 2.93 -7.76 1.51
N ASP A 55 4.03 -7.41 2.16
CA ASP A 55 5.37 -7.54 1.58
C ASP A 55 5.64 -9.03 1.26
N LYS A 56 6.13 -9.31 0.05
CA LYS A 56 6.37 -10.67 -0.42
C LYS A 56 7.44 -11.38 0.39
N ASP A 57 8.43 -10.63 0.88
CA ASP A 57 9.53 -11.16 1.69
C ASP A 57 9.12 -11.38 3.16
N GLY A 58 7.85 -11.12 3.47
CA GLY A 58 7.32 -11.17 4.82
C GLY A 58 7.39 -9.82 5.50
N ASN A 59 6.80 -9.79 6.69
CA ASN A 59 6.67 -8.58 7.48
C ASN A 59 6.91 -8.98 8.94
N ASP A 60 8.10 -8.63 9.43
CA ASP A 60 8.53 -8.97 10.77
C ASP A 60 7.80 -8.17 11.87
N PHE A 61 7.05 -7.12 11.50
CA PHE A 61 6.45 -6.16 12.42
C PHE A 61 4.91 -6.14 12.39
N GLY A 62 4.27 -7.08 11.69
CA GLY A 62 2.81 -7.15 11.60
C GLY A 62 2.14 -6.04 10.77
N GLU A 63 2.90 -5.20 10.06
CA GLU A 63 2.38 -4.16 9.16
C GLU A 63 1.86 -4.67 7.81
N TYR A 64 0.65 -4.28 7.43
CA TYR A 64 0.05 -4.64 6.14
C TYR A 64 -0.82 -3.50 5.62
N PHE A 65 -1.20 -3.61 4.34
CA PHE A 65 -2.09 -2.65 3.72
C PHE A 65 -3.44 -3.29 3.40
N ILE A 66 -4.49 -2.47 3.37
CA ILE A 66 -5.79 -2.85 2.85
C ILE A 66 -6.19 -1.84 1.78
N ILE A 67 -6.56 -2.32 0.59
CA ILE A 67 -7.37 -1.53 -0.35
C ILE A 67 -8.82 -1.84 -0.04
N ASN A 68 -9.55 -0.85 0.47
CA ASN A 68 -10.96 -1.01 0.82
C ASN A 68 -11.88 -0.83 -0.40
N GLU A 69 -13.17 -1.10 -0.23
CA GLU A 69 -14.17 -0.98 -1.31
C GLU A 69 -14.28 0.44 -1.90
N GLN A 70 -13.91 1.46 -1.13
CA GLN A 70 -13.84 2.85 -1.57
C GLN A 70 -12.53 3.18 -2.31
N SER A 71 -11.71 2.17 -2.61
CA SER A 71 -10.40 2.32 -3.26
C SER A 71 -9.43 3.21 -2.49
N GLN A 72 -9.58 3.32 -1.17
CA GLN A 72 -8.61 3.97 -0.29
C GLN A 72 -7.55 2.97 0.16
N LEU A 73 -6.35 3.47 0.45
CA LEU A 73 -5.24 2.66 0.92
C LEU A 73 -5.09 2.84 2.43
N GLU A 74 -5.38 1.80 3.18
CA GLU A 74 -5.29 1.76 4.63
C GLU A 74 -4.00 1.08 5.08
N PHE A 75 -3.42 1.61 6.16
CA PHE A 75 -2.20 1.15 6.79
C PHE A 75 -2.55 0.55 8.13
N TRP A 76 -2.20 -0.71 8.32
CA TRP A 76 -2.58 -1.50 9.48
C TRP A 76 -1.36 -2.09 10.16
N SER A 77 -1.45 -2.22 11.48
CA SER A 77 -0.54 -3.03 12.30
C SER A 77 -1.36 -3.96 13.20
N GLU A 78 -0.70 -4.67 14.11
CA GLU A 78 -1.37 -5.41 15.18
C GLU A 78 -2.31 -4.54 16.04
N ASN A 79 -2.05 -3.23 16.11
CA ASN A 79 -2.84 -2.26 16.86
C ASN A 79 -4.03 -1.69 16.07
N GLY A 80 -4.25 -2.15 14.83
CA GLY A 80 -5.33 -1.72 13.96
C GLY A 80 -4.90 -0.71 12.89
N ASN A 81 -5.89 -0.08 12.25
CA ASN A 81 -5.67 0.97 11.25
C ASN A 81 -5.09 2.21 11.94
N PHE A 82 -3.92 2.66 11.47
CA PHE A 82 -3.27 3.87 11.99
C PHE A 82 -3.22 5.00 10.96
N TYR A 83 -3.53 4.74 9.69
CA TYR A 83 -3.56 5.76 8.64
C TYR A 83 -4.33 5.28 7.41
N THR A 84 -5.04 6.20 6.75
CA THR A 84 -5.70 5.95 5.46
C THR A 84 -5.31 7.03 4.46
N ALA A 85 -4.56 6.64 3.44
CA ALA A 85 -4.17 7.49 2.33
C ALA A 85 -5.33 7.66 1.34
N LYS A 86 -5.50 8.89 0.84
CA LYS A 86 -6.53 9.22 -0.14
C LYS A 86 -6.03 8.91 -1.55
N SER A 87 -6.91 8.36 -2.38
CA SER A 87 -6.64 8.18 -3.81
C SER A 87 -6.52 9.54 -4.49
N ILE A 88 -5.63 9.67 -5.46
CA ILE A 88 -5.41 10.88 -6.26
C ILE A 88 -5.44 10.61 -7.76
#